data_AF-A0A4Q3EGN3-F1
#
_entry.id   AF-A0A4Q3EGN3-F1
#
_cell.length_a   1.000
_cell.length_b   1.000
_cell.length_c   1.000
_cell.angle_alpha   90.00
_cell.angle_beta   90.00
_cell.angle_gamma   90.00
#
_symmetry.space_group_name_H-M   'P 1'
#
loop_
_entity.id
_entity.type
_entity.pdbx_description
1 polymer ?
#
loop_
_entity_poly.entity_id
_entity_poly.type
_entity_poly.pdbx_seq_one_letter_code
_entity_poly.pdbx_strand_id
1 'polypeptide(L)'
;SVEQILGFKAEEILGRSISDFCAPDNQQMAQILQESLDRGENQTEFLTKIIAKNGDVKWFSVNNVNQNGLWLSNARDVTKQILAEQELQQLSLVASHVTNGVVINDASNNILWINEAFTTITGYSLEDIKGQKLNKIITGTQTDPQILEYADHQANQKKSFTIELLTYKKNQDSIWLSVVNSVILDEHGEISRSIEIIKDITERKKTEYDLQILSAAISKSEVGVLIRNEKEELLWLNKAAEKMLGWNLYELKGSGLDSRFVGELTDVEAYNNAKQNVVDHQPYEVELQIYKKDGTPIWLLIHSTPLRNIEGVVERHLAILMDISVRKKAEEELIKTREKALQLSRAKETFISVMSHEIRTPINAVINMSRILMEENPAPAQIDNLNILKFSSENLLKLVNDILDFTKIETGNMQLESAPVNLKQLARQTLHTLK
;
A
#
# COMPACT_ATOMS: atom_id res chain seq x y z
N SER A 1 -29.53 -26.51 -62.28
CA SER A 1 -28.77 -26.43 -63.53
C SER A 1 -27.79 -25.26 -63.47
N VAL A 2 -26.78 -25.18 -64.35
CA VAL A 2 -25.84 -24.05 -64.44
C VAL A 2 -26.59 -22.71 -64.57
N GLU A 3 -27.66 -22.69 -65.37
CA GLU A 3 -28.53 -21.51 -65.56
C GLU A 3 -29.22 -21.08 -64.26
N GLN A 4 -29.66 -22.01 -63.41
CA GLN A 4 -30.29 -21.69 -62.12
C GLN A 4 -29.29 -21.21 -61.06
N ILE A 5 -28.06 -21.73 -61.05
CA ILE A 5 -27.09 -21.47 -59.98
C ILE A 5 -26.22 -20.25 -60.30
N LEU A 6 -25.81 -20.09 -61.55
CA LEU A 6 -24.88 -19.04 -62.01
C LEU A 6 -25.54 -17.99 -62.93
N GLY A 7 -26.76 -18.24 -63.43
CA GLY A 7 -27.51 -17.27 -64.25
C GLY A 7 -27.06 -17.16 -65.71
N PHE A 8 -26.09 -17.95 -66.15
CA PHE A 8 -25.61 -17.98 -67.54
C PHE A 8 -26.36 -19.02 -68.36
N LYS A 9 -26.75 -18.65 -69.58
CA LYS A 9 -27.28 -19.60 -70.58
C LYS A 9 -26.14 -20.32 -71.27
N ALA A 10 -26.37 -21.54 -71.74
CA ALA A 10 -25.34 -22.34 -72.43
C ALA A 10 -24.71 -21.57 -73.62
N GLU A 11 -25.52 -20.87 -74.40
CA GLU A 11 -25.10 -20.04 -75.54
C GLU A 11 -24.14 -18.89 -75.14
N GLU A 12 -24.19 -18.42 -73.89
CA GLU A 12 -23.35 -17.32 -73.39
C GLU A 12 -21.97 -17.79 -72.89
N ILE A 13 -21.81 -19.11 -72.70
CA ILE A 13 -20.60 -19.74 -72.14
C ILE A 13 -19.84 -20.49 -73.24
N LEU A 14 -20.55 -21.07 -74.21
CA LEU A 14 -19.95 -21.83 -75.31
C LEU A 14 -18.96 -20.96 -76.11
N GLY A 15 -17.74 -21.48 -76.31
CA GLY A 15 -16.65 -20.79 -77.03
C GLY A 15 -15.78 -19.88 -76.17
N ARG A 16 -16.11 -19.73 -74.88
CA ARG A 16 -15.30 -18.96 -73.91
C ARG A 16 -14.52 -19.89 -72.99
N SER A 17 -13.42 -19.37 -72.43
CA SER A 17 -12.64 -20.13 -71.45
C SER A 17 -13.35 -20.14 -70.10
N ILE A 18 -13.33 -21.28 -69.40
CA ILE A 18 -13.88 -21.38 -68.04
C ILE A 18 -13.18 -20.43 -67.05
N SER A 19 -11.92 -20.07 -67.33
CA SER A 19 -11.17 -19.07 -66.55
C SER A 19 -11.81 -17.69 -66.56
N ASP A 20 -12.57 -17.34 -67.61
CA ASP A 20 -13.21 -16.02 -67.76
C ASP A 20 -14.33 -15.79 -66.74
N PHE A 21 -14.80 -16.88 -66.12
CA PHE A 21 -15.89 -16.87 -65.15
C PHE A 21 -15.39 -17.12 -63.71
N CYS A 22 -14.09 -17.34 -63.53
CA CYS A 22 -13.48 -17.56 -62.22
C CYS A 22 -13.06 -16.23 -61.58
N ALA A 23 -13.00 -16.19 -60.24
CA ALA A 23 -12.49 -15.02 -59.54
C ALA A 23 -11.01 -14.74 -59.90
N PRO A 24 -10.56 -13.47 -59.93
CA PRO A 24 -9.19 -13.10 -60.33
C PRO A 24 -8.09 -13.81 -59.53
N ASP A 25 -8.36 -14.04 -58.25
CA ASP A 25 -7.47 -14.69 -57.29
C ASP A 25 -7.32 -16.21 -57.55
N ASN A 26 -8.08 -16.76 -58.50
CA ASN A 26 -8.28 -18.20 -58.73
C ASN A 26 -7.98 -18.63 -60.18
N GLN A 27 -7.15 -17.87 -60.91
CA GLN A 27 -6.78 -18.13 -62.31
C GLN A 27 -5.90 -19.39 -62.53
N GLN A 28 -5.57 -20.14 -61.49
CA GLN A 28 -4.73 -21.33 -61.56
C GLN A 28 -5.46 -22.61 -62.02
N MET A 29 -6.76 -22.57 -62.33
CA MET A 29 -7.50 -23.77 -62.77
C MET A 29 -6.89 -24.46 -63.98
N ALA A 30 -6.50 -23.69 -65.00
CA ALA A 30 -5.86 -24.24 -66.20
C ALA A 30 -4.52 -24.90 -65.88
N GLN A 31 -3.77 -24.32 -64.94
CA GLN A 31 -2.50 -24.85 -64.47
C GLN A 31 -2.69 -26.15 -63.67
N ILE A 32 -3.66 -26.20 -62.75
CA ILE A 32 -3.97 -27.41 -61.96
C ILE A 32 -4.38 -28.58 -62.87
N LEU A 33 -5.20 -28.31 -63.89
CA LEU A 33 -5.61 -29.31 -64.87
C LEU A 33 -4.43 -29.76 -65.75
N GLN A 34 -3.55 -28.85 -66.15
CA GLN A 34 -2.35 -29.17 -66.94
C GLN A 34 -1.34 -30.00 -66.13
N GLU A 35 -1.07 -29.60 -64.87
CA GLU A 35 -0.18 -30.33 -63.96
C GLU A 35 -0.72 -31.73 -63.60
N SER A 36 -2.04 -31.91 -63.54
CA SER A 36 -2.67 -33.21 -63.34
C SER A 36 -2.43 -34.14 -64.56
N LEU A 37 -2.51 -33.60 -65.79
CA LEU A 37 -2.17 -34.34 -67.01
C LEU A 37 -0.68 -34.71 -67.10
N ASP A 38 0.20 -33.77 -66.74
CA ASP A 38 1.64 -33.98 -66.73
C ASP A 38 2.04 -35.07 -65.70
N ARG A 39 1.23 -35.24 -64.64
CA ARG A 39 1.35 -36.32 -63.64
C ARG A 39 0.68 -37.63 -64.04
N GLY A 40 0.01 -37.70 -65.19
CA GLY A 40 -0.70 -38.89 -65.67
C GLY A 40 -2.03 -39.17 -64.95
N GLU A 41 -2.57 -38.18 -64.22
CA GLU A 41 -3.85 -38.28 -63.54
C GLU A 41 -4.99 -37.93 -64.50
N ASN A 42 -5.97 -38.84 -64.62
CA ASN A 42 -7.16 -38.63 -65.46
C ASN A 42 -8.35 -38.06 -64.66
N GLN A 43 -8.16 -37.75 -63.39
CA GLN A 43 -9.18 -37.17 -62.52
C GLN A 43 -8.55 -36.20 -61.52
N THR A 44 -9.17 -35.03 -61.32
CA THR A 44 -8.76 -34.07 -60.29
C THR A 44 -9.97 -33.43 -59.63
N GLU A 45 -9.86 -33.22 -58.31
CA GLU A 45 -10.83 -32.45 -57.52
C GLU A 45 -10.15 -31.20 -56.96
N PHE A 46 -10.81 -30.05 -57.05
CA PHE A 46 -10.35 -28.83 -56.40
C PHE A 46 -11.51 -27.86 -56.11
N LEU A 47 -11.25 -26.91 -55.22
CA LEU A 47 -12.19 -25.84 -54.89
C LEU A 47 -11.90 -24.59 -55.73
N THR A 48 -12.95 -23.99 -56.30
CA THR A 48 -12.82 -22.74 -57.04
C THR A 48 -13.95 -21.75 -56.79
N LYS A 49 -13.65 -20.47 -56.96
CA LYS A 49 -14.63 -19.38 -56.91
C LYS A 49 -15.08 -19.02 -58.33
N ILE A 50 -16.38 -19.10 -58.57
CA ILE A 50 -17.01 -18.73 -59.84
C ILE A 50 -17.86 -17.48 -59.60
N ILE A 51 -17.73 -16.50 -60.49
CA ILE A 51 -18.52 -15.27 -60.49
C ILE A 51 -19.80 -15.54 -61.29
N ALA A 52 -20.95 -15.48 -60.63
CA ALA A 52 -22.26 -15.58 -61.26
C ALA A 52 -22.58 -14.32 -62.09
N LYS A 53 -23.56 -14.41 -63.00
CA LYS A 53 -23.93 -13.30 -63.91
C LYS A 53 -24.38 -12.03 -63.19
N ASN A 54 -24.91 -12.16 -61.98
CA ASN A 54 -25.32 -11.05 -61.12
C ASN A 54 -24.15 -10.42 -60.33
N GLY A 55 -22.93 -10.93 -60.49
CA GLY A 55 -21.72 -10.48 -59.78
C GLY A 55 -21.43 -11.24 -58.48
N ASP A 56 -22.29 -12.17 -58.05
CA ASP A 56 -22.07 -12.93 -56.81
C ASP A 56 -20.92 -13.93 -56.98
N VAL A 57 -20.03 -13.97 -55.99
CA VAL A 57 -18.95 -14.97 -55.93
C VAL A 57 -19.43 -16.19 -55.17
N LYS A 58 -19.38 -17.35 -55.82
CA LYS A 58 -19.81 -18.64 -55.24
C LYS A 58 -18.66 -19.64 -55.25
N TRP A 59 -18.59 -20.46 -54.21
CA TRP A 59 -17.63 -21.54 -54.09
C TRP A 59 -18.17 -22.83 -54.70
N PHE A 60 -17.34 -23.48 -55.51
CA PHE A 60 -17.64 -24.76 -56.12
C PHE A 60 -16.54 -25.78 -55.82
N SER A 61 -16.93 -26.99 -55.42
CA SER A 61 -16.08 -28.18 -55.59
C SER A 61 -16.25 -28.68 -57.01
N VAL A 62 -15.16 -28.69 -57.76
CA VAL A 62 -15.13 -29.10 -59.17
C VAL A 62 -14.34 -30.40 -59.28
N ASN A 63 -15.04 -31.43 -59.73
CA ASN A 63 -14.48 -32.73 -60.06
C ASN A 63 -14.35 -32.83 -61.58
N ASN A 64 -13.13 -32.99 -62.08
CA ASN A 64 -12.83 -33.09 -63.50
C ASN A 64 -12.34 -34.49 -63.83
N VAL A 65 -12.85 -35.06 -64.91
CA VAL A 65 -12.40 -36.36 -65.44
C VAL A 65 -12.05 -36.20 -66.91
N ASN A 66 -10.87 -36.66 -67.31
CA ASN A 66 -10.44 -36.65 -68.70
C ASN A 66 -10.94 -37.92 -69.40
N GLN A 67 -11.71 -37.76 -70.47
CA GLN A 67 -12.12 -38.85 -71.35
C GLN A 67 -11.83 -38.47 -72.80
N ASN A 68 -10.99 -39.25 -73.47
CA ASN A 68 -10.64 -39.08 -74.89
C ASN A 68 -10.15 -37.66 -75.25
N GLY A 69 -9.41 -37.01 -74.35
CA GLY A 69 -8.88 -35.65 -74.55
C GLY A 69 -9.87 -34.53 -74.23
N LEU A 70 -11.07 -34.86 -73.75
CA LEU A 70 -12.06 -33.89 -73.26
C LEU A 70 -12.16 -33.95 -71.74
N TRP A 71 -12.10 -32.78 -71.09
CA TRP A 71 -12.37 -32.66 -69.68
C TRP A 71 -13.87 -32.56 -69.42
N LEU A 72 -14.40 -33.53 -68.69
CA LEU A 72 -15.77 -33.53 -68.18
C LEU A 72 -15.73 -33.00 -66.74
N SER A 73 -16.30 -31.83 -66.53
CA SER A 73 -16.34 -31.15 -65.23
C SER A 73 -17.71 -31.28 -64.58
N ASN A 74 -17.76 -31.76 -63.34
CA ASN A 74 -18.92 -31.67 -62.48
C ASN A 74 -18.63 -30.69 -61.34
N ALA A 75 -19.46 -29.67 -61.19
CA ALA A 75 -19.30 -28.62 -60.18
C ALA A 75 -20.47 -28.63 -59.20
N ARG A 76 -20.17 -28.74 -57.90
CA ARG A 76 -21.15 -28.64 -56.82
C ARG A 76 -20.97 -27.34 -56.06
N ASP A 77 -22.03 -26.54 -55.94
CA ASP A 77 -22.04 -25.34 -55.11
C ASP A 77 -21.88 -25.74 -53.63
N VAL A 78 -20.79 -25.29 -53.02
CA VAL A 78 -20.43 -25.53 -51.61
C VAL A 78 -20.36 -24.22 -50.83
N THR A 79 -20.88 -23.12 -51.39
CA THR A 79 -20.83 -21.78 -50.81
C THR A 79 -21.40 -21.75 -49.39
N LYS A 80 -22.59 -22.34 -49.17
CA LYS A 80 -23.22 -22.39 -47.84
C LYS A 80 -22.38 -23.14 -46.81
N GLN A 81 -21.71 -24.21 -47.23
CA GLN A 81 -20.91 -25.04 -46.33
C GLN A 81 -19.63 -24.30 -45.92
N ILE A 82 -18.90 -23.73 -46.88
CA ILE A 82 -17.67 -23.00 -46.61
C ILE A 82 -17.94 -21.75 -45.77
N LEU A 83 -19.01 -20.99 -46.06
CA LEU A 83 -19.36 -19.82 -45.25
C LEU A 83 -19.74 -20.20 -43.82
N ALA A 84 -20.50 -21.27 -43.62
CA ALA A 84 -20.82 -21.76 -42.28
C ALA A 84 -19.58 -22.25 -41.52
N GLU A 85 -18.64 -22.92 -42.20
CA GLU A 85 -17.38 -23.37 -41.59
C GLU A 85 -16.46 -22.19 -41.23
N GLN A 86 -16.39 -21.16 -42.09
CA GLN A 86 -15.65 -19.93 -41.81
C GLN A 86 -16.27 -19.13 -40.66
N GLU A 87 -17.60 -19.04 -40.60
CA GLU A 87 -18.32 -18.39 -39.50
C GLU A 87 -18.07 -19.13 -38.18
N LEU A 88 -18.13 -20.48 -38.18
CA LEU A 88 -17.77 -21.30 -37.02
C LEU A 88 -16.32 -21.11 -36.60
N GLN A 89 -15.38 -21.06 -37.55
CA GLN A 89 -13.97 -20.77 -37.26
C GLN A 89 -13.77 -19.36 -36.70
N GLN A 90 -14.48 -18.34 -37.23
CA GLN A 90 -14.41 -16.98 -36.70
C GLN A 90 -15.03 -16.88 -35.30
N LEU A 91 -16.18 -17.50 -35.05
CA LEU A 91 -16.78 -17.56 -33.71
C LEU A 91 -15.86 -18.29 -32.71
N SER A 92 -15.20 -19.37 -33.16
CA SER A 92 -14.19 -20.08 -32.38
C SER A 92 -12.94 -19.23 -32.12
N LEU A 93 -12.50 -18.43 -33.11
CA LEU A 93 -11.37 -17.51 -32.99
C LEU A 93 -11.66 -16.37 -32.02
N VAL A 94 -12.85 -15.76 -32.13
CA VAL A 94 -13.33 -14.72 -31.21
C VAL A 94 -13.43 -15.27 -29.79
N ALA A 95 -13.88 -16.52 -29.61
CA ALA A 95 -13.94 -17.17 -28.29
C ALA A 95 -12.56 -17.61 -27.74
N SER A 96 -11.56 -17.84 -28.59
CA SER A 96 -10.21 -18.30 -28.20
C SER A 96 -9.21 -17.17 -28.01
N HIS A 97 -9.41 -15.99 -28.61
CA HIS A 97 -8.55 -14.82 -28.44
C HIS A 97 -8.94 -13.92 -27.25
N VAL A 98 -9.96 -14.30 -26.47
CA VAL A 98 -10.29 -13.58 -25.24
C VAL A 98 -9.39 -14.08 -24.12
N THR A 99 -8.75 -13.16 -23.40
CA THR A 99 -8.10 -13.45 -22.11
C THR A 99 -9.07 -13.95 -21.03
N ASN A 100 -10.37 -13.90 -21.31
CA ASN A 100 -11.43 -14.40 -20.44
C ASN A 100 -11.68 -15.89 -20.73
N GLY A 101 -11.93 -16.65 -19.68
CA GLY A 101 -12.41 -18.02 -19.82
C GLY A 101 -13.83 -18.04 -20.34
N VAL A 102 -14.13 -18.94 -21.27
CA VAL A 102 -15.47 -19.14 -21.83
C VAL A 102 -15.90 -20.56 -21.50
N VAL A 103 -17.11 -20.70 -20.99
CA VAL A 103 -17.75 -21.97 -20.66
C VAL A 103 -19.08 -22.04 -21.38
N ILE A 104 -19.38 -23.17 -22.01
CA ILE A 104 -20.66 -23.45 -22.63
C ILE A 104 -21.32 -24.59 -21.86
N ASN A 105 -22.53 -24.34 -21.36
CA ASN A 105 -23.31 -25.30 -20.61
C ASN A 105 -24.52 -25.81 -21.40
N ASP A 106 -25.02 -26.99 -21.02
CA ASP A 106 -26.29 -27.55 -21.49
C ASP A 106 -27.52 -26.87 -20.86
N ALA A 107 -28.72 -27.31 -21.24
CA ALA A 107 -29.99 -26.83 -20.70
C ALA A 107 -30.15 -27.03 -19.17
N SER A 108 -29.38 -27.95 -18.58
CA SER A 108 -29.37 -28.22 -17.13
C SER A 108 -28.23 -27.49 -16.40
N ASN A 109 -27.54 -26.58 -17.09
CA ASN A 109 -26.39 -25.82 -16.64
C ASN A 109 -25.15 -26.69 -16.31
N ASN A 110 -24.97 -27.82 -17.01
CA ASN A 110 -23.76 -28.63 -16.91
C ASN A 110 -22.77 -28.28 -18.01
N ILE A 111 -21.48 -28.30 -17.68
CA ILE A 111 -20.40 -27.90 -18.59
C ILE A 111 -20.29 -28.89 -19.76
N LEU A 112 -20.44 -28.38 -20.98
CA LEU A 112 -20.23 -29.10 -22.24
C LEU A 112 -18.85 -28.83 -22.83
N TRP A 113 -18.39 -27.58 -22.72
CA TRP A 113 -17.16 -27.12 -23.37
C TRP A 113 -16.56 -25.93 -22.62
N ILE A 114 -15.23 -25.82 -22.68
CA ILE A 114 -14.45 -24.69 -22.17
C ILE A 114 -13.40 -24.28 -23.20
N ASN A 115 -13.00 -23.00 -23.19
CA ASN A 115 -11.84 -22.55 -23.95
C ASN A 115 -10.51 -22.76 -23.18
N GLU A 116 -9.39 -22.53 -23.86
CA GLU A 116 -8.06 -22.63 -23.26
C GLU A 116 -7.85 -21.62 -22.12
N ALA A 117 -8.34 -20.39 -22.27
CA ALA A 117 -8.20 -19.35 -21.24
C ALA A 117 -8.85 -19.75 -19.91
N PHE A 118 -9.99 -20.45 -19.92
CA PHE A 118 -10.60 -21.00 -18.70
C PHE A 118 -9.63 -21.94 -17.97
N THR A 119 -8.95 -22.81 -18.71
CA THR A 119 -7.98 -23.76 -18.16
C THR A 119 -6.79 -23.01 -17.57
N THR A 120 -6.30 -21.97 -18.24
CA THR A 120 -5.20 -21.12 -17.73
C THR A 120 -5.58 -20.36 -16.46
N ILE A 121 -6.81 -19.83 -16.38
CA ILE A 121 -7.29 -19.06 -15.22
C ILE A 121 -7.51 -19.97 -14.00
N THR A 122 -8.21 -21.10 -14.20
CA THR A 122 -8.74 -21.93 -13.10
C THR A 122 -7.89 -23.17 -12.81
N GLY A 123 -7.08 -23.62 -13.77
CA GLY A 123 -6.30 -24.86 -13.71
C GLY A 123 -7.11 -26.13 -13.98
N TYR A 124 -8.41 -26.03 -14.24
CA TYR A 124 -9.28 -27.18 -14.56
C TYR A 124 -9.33 -27.43 -16.06
N SER A 125 -9.10 -28.68 -16.46
CA SER A 125 -9.31 -29.14 -17.83
C SER A 125 -10.75 -29.58 -18.05
N LEU A 126 -11.18 -29.69 -19.31
CA LEU A 126 -12.54 -30.13 -19.63
C LEU A 126 -12.82 -31.53 -19.06
N GLU A 127 -11.83 -32.42 -19.05
CA GLU A 127 -11.96 -33.78 -18.51
C GLU A 127 -12.26 -33.78 -17.00
N ASP A 128 -11.77 -32.78 -16.27
CA ASP A 128 -12.00 -32.67 -14.82
C ASP A 128 -13.44 -32.28 -14.47
N ILE A 129 -14.11 -31.51 -15.34
CA ILE A 129 -15.32 -30.75 -15.00
C ILE A 129 -16.53 -31.00 -15.90
N LYS A 130 -16.35 -31.74 -17.00
CA LYS A 130 -17.42 -32.02 -17.96
C LYS A 130 -18.62 -32.68 -17.28
N GLY A 131 -19.82 -32.19 -17.60
CA GLY A 131 -21.08 -32.69 -17.03
C GLY A 131 -21.36 -32.23 -15.60
N GLN A 132 -20.51 -31.40 -15.00
CA GLN A 132 -20.72 -30.81 -13.68
C GLN A 132 -21.11 -29.34 -13.79
N LYS A 133 -21.64 -28.77 -12.71
CA LYS A 133 -21.95 -27.33 -12.62
C LYS A 133 -20.73 -26.56 -12.16
N LEU A 134 -20.44 -25.42 -12.80
CA LEU A 134 -19.26 -24.60 -12.48
C LEU A 134 -19.22 -24.21 -10.99
N ASN A 135 -20.36 -23.77 -10.44
CA ASN A 135 -20.47 -23.35 -9.04
C ASN A 135 -20.19 -24.46 -8.00
N LYS A 136 -20.17 -25.74 -8.37
CA LYS A 136 -19.81 -26.82 -7.43
C LYS A 136 -18.31 -27.10 -7.40
N ILE A 137 -17.58 -26.66 -8.42
CA ILE A 137 -16.20 -27.04 -8.65
C ILE A 137 -15.25 -25.96 -8.13
N ILE A 138 -15.59 -24.70 -8.38
CA ILE A 138 -14.73 -23.55 -8.06
C ILE A 138 -15.05 -22.91 -6.71
N THR A 139 -15.99 -23.48 -5.94
CA THR A 139 -16.39 -22.96 -4.62
C THR A 139 -15.53 -23.53 -3.51
N GLY A 140 -15.33 -22.72 -2.45
CA GLY A 140 -14.62 -23.15 -1.26
C GLY A 140 -15.07 -22.38 -0.02
N THR A 141 -14.28 -22.44 1.05
CA THR A 141 -14.72 -22.04 2.39
C THR A 141 -15.06 -20.56 2.55
N GLN A 142 -14.42 -19.68 1.77
CA GLN A 142 -14.65 -18.24 1.82
C GLN A 142 -15.51 -17.73 0.65
N THR A 143 -16.04 -18.62 -0.19
CA THR A 143 -16.97 -18.20 -1.23
C THR A 143 -18.29 -17.78 -0.60
N ASP A 144 -18.80 -16.61 -0.98
CA ASP A 144 -20.04 -16.07 -0.44
C ASP A 144 -21.26 -16.88 -0.93
N PRO A 145 -21.99 -17.57 -0.04
CA PRO A 145 -23.14 -18.38 -0.42
C PRO A 145 -24.32 -17.54 -0.96
N GLN A 146 -24.47 -16.28 -0.54
CA GLN A 146 -25.57 -15.42 -0.98
C GLN A 146 -25.43 -15.07 -2.47
N ILE A 147 -24.20 -14.88 -2.93
CA ILE A 147 -23.91 -14.61 -4.36
C ILE A 147 -24.24 -15.83 -5.21
N LEU A 148 -23.96 -17.04 -4.71
CA LEU A 148 -24.30 -18.29 -5.39
C LEU A 148 -25.81 -18.52 -5.45
N GLU A 149 -26.53 -18.28 -4.35
CA GLU A 149 -27.99 -18.36 -4.32
C GLU A 149 -28.64 -17.38 -5.29
N TYR A 150 -28.11 -16.15 -5.38
CA TYR A 150 -28.57 -15.17 -6.36
C TYR A 150 -28.35 -15.68 -7.80
N ALA A 151 -27.18 -16.21 -8.11
CA ALA A 151 -26.85 -16.73 -9.43
C ALA A 151 -27.76 -17.91 -9.81
N ASP A 152 -27.94 -18.87 -8.90
CA ASP A 152 -28.83 -20.03 -9.10
C ASP A 152 -30.28 -19.57 -9.31
N HIS A 153 -30.75 -18.59 -8.55
CA HIS A 153 -32.08 -18.01 -8.70
C HIS A 153 -32.28 -17.33 -10.06
N GLN A 154 -31.31 -16.53 -10.54
CA GLN A 154 -31.40 -15.91 -11.87
C GLN A 154 -31.38 -16.96 -12.99
N ALA A 155 -30.51 -17.96 -12.89
CA ALA A 155 -30.44 -19.07 -13.85
C ALA A 155 -31.77 -19.84 -13.93
N ASN A 156 -32.37 -20.16 -12.79
CA ASN A 156 -33.68 -20.83 -12.72
C ASN A 156 -34.83 -19.97 -13.28
N GLN A 157 -34.71 -18.65 -13.24
CA GLN A 157 -35.64 -17.72 -13.88
C GLN A 157 -35.34 -17.47 -15.37
N LYS A 158 -34.41 -18.23 -15.97
CA LYS A 158 -33.98 -18.05 -17.37
C LYS A 158 -33.40 -16.65 -17.64
N LYS A 159 -32.81 -16.00 -16.64
CA LYS A 159 -32.24 -14.65 -16.72
C LYS A 159 -30.72 -14.69 -16.71
N SER A 160 -30.12 -13.87 -17.55
CA SER A 160 -28.69 -13.56 -17.52
C SER A 160 -28.31 -12.84 -16.22
N PHE A 161 -27.10 -13.05 -15.74
CA PHE A 161 -26.59 -12.40 -14.52
C PHE A 161 -25.10 -12.10 -14.62
N THR A 162 -24.67 -11.15 -13.78
CA THR A 162 -23.26 -10.82 -13.58
C THR A 162 -22.97 -10.87 -12.08
N ILE A 163 -21.95 -11.61 -11.69
CA ILE A 163 -21.50 -11.73 -10.30
C ILE A 163 -19.98 -11.59 -10.20
N GLU A 164 -19.51 -11.17 -9.04
CA GLU A 164 -18.08 -11.22 -8.67
C GLU A 164 -17.95 -11.99 -7.37
N LEU A 165 -17.10 -13.01 -7.34
CA LEU A 165 -16.97 -13.87 -6.18
C LEU A 165 -15.56 -14.43 -6.03
N LEU A 166 -15.20 -14.72 -4.77
CA LEU A 166 -13.97 -15.43 -4.43
C LEU A 166 -14.17 -16.92 -4.67
N THR A 167 -13.28 -17.52 -5.45
CA THR A 167 -13.32 -18.91 -5.89
C THR A 167 -11.95 -19.55 -5.71
N TYR A 168 -11.84 -20.84 -6.03
CA TYR A 168 -10.62 -21.61 -5.84
C TYR A 168 -10.22 -22.33 -7.13
N LYS A 169 -8.93 -22.21 -7.47
CA LYS A 169 -8.31 -22.94 -8.58
C LYS A 169 -8.17 -24.43 -8.23
N LYS A 170 -7.83 -25.26 -9.22
CA LYS A 170 -7.58 -26.70 -9.01
C LYS A 170 -6.51 -27.00 -7.95
N ASN A 171 -5.52 -26.11 -7.81
CA ASN A 171 -4.46 -26.20 -6.81
C ASN A 171 -4.85 -25.62 -5.42
N GLN A 172 -6.11 -25.22 -5.22
CA GLN A 172 -6.65 -24.61 -4.00
C GLN A 172 -6.22 -23.15 -3.74
N ASP A 173 -5.56 -22.50 -4.69
CA ASP A 173 -5.30 -21.05 -4.58
C ASP A 173 -6.60 -20.26 -4.77
N SER A 174 -6.78 -19.23 -3.96
CA SER A 174 -7.93 -18.36 -4.08
C SER A 174 -7.77 -17.39 -5.26
N ILE A 175 -8.87 -17.17 -5.98
CA ILE A 175 -8.94 -16.30 -7.15
C ILE A 175 -10.28 -15.58 -7.17
N TRP A 176 -10.26 -14.28 -7.42
CA TRP A 176 -11.48 -13.51 -7.65
C TRP A 176 -11.88 -13.60 -9.12
N LEU A 177 -13.12 -14.06 -9.36
CA LEU A 177 -13.68 -14.14 -10.69
C LEU A 177 -14.85 -13.19 -10.85
N SER A 178 -14.90 -12.48 -11.97
CA SER A 178 -16.12 -11.87 -12.51
C SER A 178 -16.73 -12.86 -13.49
N VAL A 179 -17.97 -13.27 -13.25
CA VAL A 179 -18.70 -14.25 -14.07
C VAL A 179 -19.91 -13.56 -14.68
N VAL A 180 -19.97 -13.56 -16.00
CA VAL A 180 -21.13 -13.10 -16.78
C VAL A 180 -21.77 -14.32 -17.41
N ASN A 181 -22.99 -14.64 -17.00
CA ASN A 181 -23.78 -15.72 -17.58
C ASN A 181 -24.83 -15.15 -18.53
N SER A 182 -24.90 -15.69 -19.75
CA SER A 182 -25.92 -15.41 -20.76
C SER A 182 -26.70 -16.68 -21.08
N VAL A 183 -28.02 -16.63 -20.90
CA VAL A 183 -28.93 -17.74 -21.23
C VAL A 183 -29.43 -17.60 -22.67
N ILE A 184 -29.36 -18.67 -23.45
CA ILE A 184 -29.87 -18.77 -24.82
C ILE A 184 -31.14 -19.62 -24.80
N LEU A 185 -32.25 -19.03 -25.24
CA LEU A 185 -33.55 -19.69 -25.29
C LEU A 185 -33.82 -20.31 -26.67
N ASP A 186 -34.56 -21.40 -26.71
CA ASP A 186 -35.10 -21.98 -27.95
C ASP A 186 -36.39 -21.29 -28.40
N GLU A 187 -36.96 -21.76 -29.53
CA GLU A 187 -38.22 -21.25 -30.09
C GLU A 187 -39.44 -21.44 -29.17
N HIS A 188 -39.33 -22.29 -28.14
CA HIS A 188 -40.37 -22.55 -27.15
C HIS A 188 -40.16 -21.75 -25.85
N GLY A 189 -39.11 -20.94 -25.76
CA GLY A 189 -38.76 -20.16 -24.57
C GLY A 189 -38.10 -20.99 -23.47
N GLU A 190 -37.64 -22.21 -23.78
CA GLU A 190 -36.85 -23.05 -22.87
C GLU A 190 -35.36 -22.81 -23.05
N ILE A 191 -34.56 -23.12 -22.02
CA ILE A 191 -33.11 -22.93 -22.08
C ILE A 191 -32.54 -23.95 -23.07
N SER A 192 -31.98 -23.45 -24.17
CA SER A 192 -31.22 -24.27 -25.13
C SER A 192 -29.79 -24.48 -24.62
N ARG A 193 -29.13 -23.38 -24.23
CA ARG A 193 -27.75 -23.35 -23.72
C ARG A 193 -27.54 -22.16 -22.80
N SER A 194 -26.46 -22.18 -22.02
CA SER A 194 -25.93 -20.96 -21.41
C SER A 194 -24.44 -20.81 -21.68
N ILE A 195 -23.99 -19.56 -21.80
CA ILE A 195 -22.59 -19.20 -22.00
C ILE A 195 -22.15 -18.41 -20.78
N GLU A 196 -21.05 -18.82 -20.15
CA GLU A 196 -20.42 -18.10 -19.05
C GLU A 196 -19.07 -17.56 -19.50
N ILE A 197 -18.86 -16.27 -19.24
CA ILE A 197 -17.58 -15.61 -19.45
C ILE A 197 -17.00 -15.32 -18.06
N ILE A 198 -15.83 -15.88 -17.79
CA ILE A 198 -15.11 -15.69 -16.53
C ILE A 198 -13.87 -14.81 -16.76
N LYS A 199 -13.65 -13.86 -15.87
CA LYS A 199 -12.49 -12.97 -15.89
C LYS A 199 -11.81 -12.97 -14.54
N ASP A 200 -10.50 -13.18 -14.51
CA ASP A 200 -9.69 -12.96 -13.30
C ASP A 200 -9.64 -11.46 -12.98
N ILE A 201 -10.12 -11.12 -11.79
CA ILE A 201 -10.14 -9.75 -11.25
C ILE A 201 -9.35 -9.65 -9.93
N THR A 202 -8.49 -10.62 -9.64
CA THR A 202 -7.73 -10.72 -8.38
C THR A 202 -6.82 -9.52 -8.17
N GLU A 203 -6.07 -9.12 -9.19
CA GLU A 203 -5.20 -7.95 -9.13
C GLU A 203 -5.97 -6.66 -8.86
N ARG A 204 -7.14 -6.50 -9.52
CA ARG A 204 -8.04 -5.37 -9.30
C ARG A 204 -8.55 -5.35 -7.86
N LYS A 205 -9.04 -6.49 -7.34
CA LYS A 205 -9.54 -6.59 -5.96
C LYS A 205 -8.44 -6.35 -4.93
N LYS A 206 -7.23 -6.85 -5.16
CA LYS A 206 -6.07 -6.59 -4.30
C LYS A 206 -5.74 -5.10 -4.27
N THR A 207 -5.69 -4.45 -5.43
CA THR A 207 -5.44 -3.01 -5.53
C THR A 207 -6.53 -2.19 -4.83
N GLU A 208 -7.80 -2.54 -5.03
CA GLU A 208 -8.93 -1.90 -4.34
C GLU A 208 -8.81 -2.04 -2.81
N TYR A 209 -8.47 -3.24 -2.33
CA TYR A 209 -8.29 -3.52 -0.91
C TYR A 209 -7.09 -2.77 -0.31
N ASP A 210 -5.94 -2.79 -0.97
CA ASP A 210 -4.73 -2.08 -0.54
C ASP A 210 -4.99 -0.57 -0.47
N LEU A 211 -5.70 0.00 -1.46
CA LEU A 211 -6.14 1.39 -1.45
C LEU A 211 -7.10 1.69 -0.29
N GLN A 212 -8.02 0.78 0.02
CA GLN A 212 -8.91 0.90 1.18
C GLN A 212 -8.14 0.88 2.50
N ILE A 213 -7.16 0.00 2.66
CA ILE A 213 -6.30 -0.05 3.84
C ILE A 213 -5.52 1.26 3.99
N LEU A 214 -4.87 1.73 2.92
CA LEU A 214 -4.09 2.97 2.94
C LEU A 214 -4.98 4.18 3.27
N SER A 215 -6.17 4.24 2.67
CA SER A 215 -7.17 5.28 2.97
C SER A 215 -7.65 5.21 4.42
N ALA A 216 -7.91 4.01 4.95
CA ALA A 216 -8.31 3.79 6.33
C ALA A 216 -7.19 4.16 7.32
N ALA A 217 -5.94 3.81 7.02
CA ALA A 217 -4.78 4.13 7.85
C ALA A 217 -4.58 5.65 7.95
N ILE A 218 -4.62 6.37 6.83
CA ILE A 218 -4.50 7.83 6.80
C ILE A 218 -5.68 8.49 7.51
N SER A 219 -6.91 8.00 7.30
CA SER A 219 -8.11 8.61 7.90
C SER A 219 -8.27 8.34 9.39
N LYS A 220 -7.77 7.22 9.91
CA LYS A 220 -7.75 6.90 11.34
C LYS A 220 -6.56 7.52 12.08
N SER A 221 -5.47 7.83 11.37
CA SER A 221 -4.35 8.55 11.97
C SER A 221 -4.75 9.99 12.28
N GLU A 222 -4.29 10.53 13.41
CA GLU A 222 -4.40 11.97 13.73
C GLU A 222 -3.37 12.82 12.98
N VAL A 223 -2.79 12.25 11.91
CA VAL A 223 -1.75 12.87 11.11
C VAL A 223 -2.41 13.69 10.00
N GLY A 224 -2.10 14.98 9.97
CA GLY A 224 -2.51 15.85 8.89
C GLY A 224 -1.74 15.51 7.62
N VAL A 225 -2.41 15.41 6.49
CA VAL A 225 -1.78 15.21 5.20
C VAL A 225 -2.32 16.24 4.23
N LEU A 226 -1.42 16.90 3.51
CA LEU A 226 -1.77 17.85 2.47
C LEU A 226 -0.93 17.62 1.22
N ILE A 227 -1.52 17.93 0.07
CA ILE A 227 -0.87 17.82 -1.23
C ILE A 227 -0.98 19.16 -1.93
N ARG A 228 0.15 19.66 -2.44
CA ARG A 228 0.25 20.89 -3.21
C ARG A 228 0.74 20.60 -4.62
N ASN A 229 0.45 21.50 -5.57
CA ASN A 229 1.05 21.48 -6.90
C ASN A 229 2.42 22.17 -6.92
N GLU A 230 3.05 22.19 -8.08
CA GLU A 230 4.32 22.90 -8.35
C GLU A 230 4.32 24.39 -7.98
N LYS A 231 3.15 25.05 -8.02
CA LYS A 231 2.98 26.47 -7.69
C LYS A 231 2.67 26.71 -6.21
N GLU A 232 2.90 25.72 -5.37
CA GLU A 232 2.55 25.69 -3.94
C GLU A 232 1.03 25.73 -3.63
N GLU A 233 0.16 25.64 -4.63
CA GLU A 233 -1.28 25.70 -4.40
C GLU A 233 -1.78 24.40 -3.78
N LEU A 234 -2.55 24.52 -2.70
CA LEU A 234 -3.17 23.37 -2.04
C LEU A 234 -4.21 22.69 -2.95
N LEU A 235 -3.94 21.43 -3.31
CA LEU A 235 -4.82 20.58 -4.12
C LEU A 235 -5.74 19.72 -3.24
N TRP A 236 -5.19 19.22 -2.14
CA TRP A 236 -5.89 18.26 -1.28
C TRP A 236 -5.44 18.39 0.17
N LEU A 237 -6.37 18.15 1.08
CA LEU A 237 -6.20 18.23 2.52
C LEU A 237 -7.06 17.14 3.16
N ASN A 238 -6.47 16.31 4.03
CA ASN A 238 -7.24 15.29 4.74
C ASN A 238 -8.02 15.90 5.93
N LYS A 239 -9.04 15.18 6.41
CA LYS A 239 -9.87 15.62 7.54
C LYS A 239 -9.08 15.84 8.83
N ALA A 240 -8.01 15.07 9.06
CA ALA A 240 -7.17 15.23 10.24
C ALA A 240 -6.45 16.58 10.22
N ALA A 241 -5.90 17.01 9.08
CA ALA A 241 -5.31 18.33 8.93
C ALA A 241 -6.34 19.44 9.05
N GLU A 242 -7.57 19.26 8.52
CA GLU A 242 -8.65 20.24 8.70
C GLU A 242 -8.97 20.45 10.19
N LYS A 243 -9.10 19.36 10.95
CA LYS A 243 -9.34 19.42 12.40
C LYS A 243 -8.15 20.01 13.16
N MET A 244 -6.94 19.68 12.75
CA MET A 244 -5.68 20.14 13.39
C MET A 244 -5.47 21.64 13.22
N LEU A 245 -5.69 22.15 12.00
CA LEU A 245 -5.46 23.55 11.63
C LEU A 245 -6.68 24.46 11.84
N GLY A 246 -7.89 23.88 11.86
CA GLY A 246 -9.15 24.61 11.94
C GLY A 246 -9.63 25.22 10.61
N TRP A 247 -8.90 24.96 9.52
CA TRP A 247 -9.21 25.43 8.17
C TRP A 247 -9.66 24.26 7.29
N ASN A 248 -10.66 24.47 6.44
CA ASN A 248 -11.04 23.45 5.45
C ASN A 248 -10.37 23.67 4.10
N LEU A 249 -10.40 22.65 3.22
CA LEU A 249 -9.79 22.72 1.89
C LEU A 249 -10.31 23.90 1.07
N TYR A 250 -11.61 24.22 1.12
CA TYR A 250 -12.19 25.31 0.32
C TYR A 250 -11.68 26.69 0.75
N GLU A 251 -11.40 26.87 2.04
CA GLU A 251 -10.86 28.12 2.61
C GLU A 251 -9.37 28.34 2.33
N LEU A 252 -8.66 27.24 2.01
CA LEU A 252 -7.23 27.23 1.70
C LEU A 252 -6.92 26.99 0.22
N LYS A 253 -7.93 26.67 -0.61
CA LYS A 253 -7.73 26.31 -2.01
C LYS A 253 -7.09 27.47 -2.78
N GLY A 254 -6.06 27.16 -3.56
CA GLY A 254 -5.31 28.16 -4.33
C GLY A 254 -4.43 29.09 -3.48
N SER A 255 -4.33 28.83 -2.17
CA SER A 255 -3.44 29.56 -1.28
C SER A 255 -2.11 28.81 -1.16
N GLY A 256 -0.99 29.52 -1.34
CA GLY A 256 0.34 29.00 -1.04
C GLY A 256 0.62 28.92 0.47
N LEU A 257 1.90 28.83 0.85
CA LEU A 257 2.34 29.01 2.25
C LEU A 257 1.99 30.43 2.73
N ASP A 258 0.81 30.52 3.34
CA ASP A 258 0.18 31.78 3.69
C ASP A 258 0.64 32.28 5.08
N SER A 259 0.86 33.59 5.18
CA SER A 259 1.16 34.28 6.44
C SER A 259 0.09 34.08 7.51
N ARG A 260 -1.12 33.61 7.14
CA ARG A 260 -2.18 33.19 8.07
C ARG A 260 -1.75 32.17 9.14
N PHE A 261 -0.71 31.38 8.89
CA PHE A 261 -0.19 30.40 9.86
C PHE A 261 0.91 30.97 10.77
N VAL A 262 1.42 32.16 10.47
CA VAL A 262 2.52 32.80 11.19
C VAL A 262 1.95 33.73 12.27
N GLY A 263 2.49 33.65 13.48
CA GLY A 263 2.18 34.60 14.55
C GLY A 263 3.39 34.88 15.44
N GLU A 264 3.14 35.45 16.62
CA GLU A 264 4.19 35.99 17.50
C GLU A 264 5.24 34.93 17.93
N LEU A 265 4.79 33.70 18.17
CA LEU A 265 5.66 32.61 18.61
C LEU A 265 6.27 31.79 17.46
N THR A 266 5.94 32.13 16.21
CA THR A 266 6.44 31.38 15.06
C THR A 266 7.90 31.75 14.79
N ASP A 267 8.75 30.73 14.67
CA ASP A 267 10.10 30.91 14.14
C ASP A 267 10.02 31.25 12.65
N VAL A 268 10.16 32.54 12.34
CA VAL A 268 10.05 33.08 10.99
C VAL A 268 11.20 32.60 10.08
N GLU A 269 12.38 32.37 10.64
CA GLU A 269 13.54 31.91 9.86
C GLU A 269 13.33 30.46 9.42
N ALA A 270 12.96 29.59 10.36
CA ALA A 270 12.63 28.20 10.07
C ALA A 270 11.43 28.07 9.11
N TYR A 271 10.41 28.94 9.26
CA TYR A 271 9.27 29.00 8.34
C TYR A 271 9.69 29.38 6.91
N ASN A 272 10.52 30.41 6.75
CA ASN A 272 11.00 30.85 5.44
C ASN A 272 11.92 29.81 4.78
N ASN A 273 12.76 29.13 5.56
CA ASN A 273 13.58 28.03 5.06
C ASN A 273 12.71 26.86 4.56
N ALA A 274 11.70 26.47 5.33
CA ALA A 274 10.73 25.45 4.90
C ALA A 274 10.05 25.84 3.58
N LYS A 275 9.65 27.10 3.42
CA LYS A 275 9.08 27.61 2.17
C LYS A 275 10.07 27.51 1.01
N GLN A 276 11.32 27.91 1.22
CA GLN A 276 12.36 27.84 0.20
C GLN A 276 12.62 26.40 -0.25
N ASN A 277 12.64 25.43 0.67
CA ASN A 277 12.81 24.01 0.34
C ASN A 277 11.67 23.47 -0.57
N VAL A 278 10.43 23.97 -0.41
CA VAL A 278 9.34 23.61 -1.32
C VAL A 278 9.63 24.11 -2.74
N VAL A 279 10.05 25.37 -2.87
CA VAL A 279 10.41 25.99 -4.16
C VAL A 279 11.58 25.27 -4.82
N ASP A 280 12.61 24.94 -4.05
CA ASP A 280 13.83 24.27 -4.52
C ASP A 280 13.65 22.76 -4.71
N HIS A 281 12.42 22.27 -4.51
CA HIS A 281 12.05 20.86 -4.61
C HIS A 281 12.92 19.93 -3.75
N GLN A 282 13.28 20.38 -2.55
CA GLN A 282 14.03 19.61 -1.56
C GLN A 282 13.10 19.02 -0.50
N PRO A 283 13.33 17.76 -0.09
CA PRO A 283 12.66 17.23 1.09
C PRO A 283 13.16 17.98 2.33
N TYR A 284 12.27 18.22 3.29
CA TYR A 284 12.64 18.83 4.56
C TYR A 284 11.79 18.31 5.71
N GLU A 285 12.35 18.43 6.91
CA GLU A 285 11.67 18.18 8.18
C GLU A 285 11.89 19.38 9.09
N VAL A 286 10.83 19.89 9.71
CA VAL A 286 10.91 21.05 10.61
C VAL A 286 9.87 20.96 11.72
N GLU A 287 10.25 21.38 12.93
CA GLU A 287 9.32 21.62 14.03
C GLU A 287 8.97 23.12 14.07
N LEU A 288 7.70 23.46 13.84
CA LEU A 288 7.24 24.84 13.79
C LEU A 288 6.04 25.04 14.70
N GLN A 289 6.05 26.14 15.44
CA GLN A 289 4.87 26.64 16.12
C GLN A 289 4.09 27.56 15.18
N ILE A 290 2.89 27.16 14.82
CA ILE A 290 2.02 27.90 13.91
C ILE A 290 0.69 28.24 14.57
N TYR A 291 -0.13 29.06 13.92
CA TYR A 291 -1.43 29.49 14.42
C TYR A 291 -2.57 28.81 13.66
N LYS A 292 -3.52 28.28 14.42
CA LYS A 292 -4.79 27.78 13.87
C LYS A 292 -5.69 28.93 13.44
N LYS A 293 -6.79 28.61 12.75
CA LYS A 293 -7.81 29.60 12.34
C LYS A 293 -8.36 30.44 13.50
N ASP A 294 -8.48 29.86 14.69
CA ASP A 294 -8.97 30.54 15.89
C ASP A 294 -7.90 31.39 16.61
N GLY A 295 -6.66 31.43 16.08
CA GLY A 295 -5.54 32.13 16.67
C GLY A 295 -4.84 31.37 17.79
N THR A 296 -5.19 30.11 18.07
CA THR A 296 -4.45 29.30 19.04
C THR A 296 -3.15 28.75 18.44
N PRO A 297 -2.02 28.80 19.19
CA PRO A 297 -0.77 28.25 18.70
C PRO A 297 -0.77 26.72 18.82
N ILE A 298 -0.18 26.05 17.84
CA ILE A 298 0.00 24.60 17.76
C ILE A 298 1.43 24.30 17.29
N TRP A 299 2.08 23.33 17.95
CA TRP A 299 3.37 22.83 17.50
C TRP A 299 3.17 21.69 16.50
N LEU A 300 3.72 21.85 15.31
CA LEU A 300 3.69 20.83 14.26
C LEU A 300 5.10 20.35 13.92
N LEU A 301 5.26 19.04 13.83
CA LEU A 301 6.33 18.43 13.07
C LEU A 301 5.86 18.26 11.63
N ILE A 302 6.54 18.92 10.71
CA ILE A 302 6.18 18.98 9.29
C ILE A 302 7.26 18.25 8.52
N HIS A 303 6.88 17.17 7.84
CA HIS A 303 7.72 16.46 6.88
C HIS A 303 7.15 16.65 5.48
N SER A 304 7.94 17.23 4.56
CA SER A 304 7.51 17.49 3.19
C SER A 304 8.43 16.84 2.19
N THR A 305 7.85 16.18 1.19
CA THR A 305 8.57 15.48 0.12
C THR A 305 8.01 15.79 -1.25
N PRO A 306 8.86 16.11 -2.24
CA PRO A 306 8.44 16.26 -3.63
C PRO A 306 8.08 14.90 -4.24
N LEU A 307 6.98 14.85 -4.97
CA LEU A 307 6.53 13.70 -5.76
C LEU A 307 6.86 13.95 -7.23
N ARG A 308 7.64 13.04 -7.80
CA ARG A 308 8.11 13.12 -9.19
C ARG A 308 7.28 12.22 -10.09
N ASN A 309 7.00 12.67 -11.31
CA ASN A 309 6.42 11.85 -12.36
C ASN A 309 7.47 10.87 -12.94
N ILE A 310 7.06 10.04 -13.89
CA ILE A 310 7.94 9.06 -14.56
C ILE A 310 9.11 9.69 -15.34
N GLU A 311 9.01 10.98 -15.67
CA GLU A 311 10.06 11.75 -16.36
C GLU A 311 11.02 12.43 -15.37
N GLY A 312 10.81 12.26 -14.06
CA GLY A 312 11.64 12.85 -12.99
C GLY A 312 11.28 14.30 -12.63
N VAL A 313 10.28 14.88 -13.28
CA VAL A 313 9.76 16.22 -13.01
C VAL A 313 8.88 16.19 -11.77
N VAL A 314 9.06 17.15 -10.85
CA VAL A 314 8.25 17.24 -9.63
C VAL A 314 6.89 17.78 -10.00
N GLU A 315 5.82 16.99 -9.86
CA GLU A 315 4.44 17.42 -10.16
C GLU A 315 3.75 17.96 -8.90
N ARG A 316 4.12 17.41 -7.73
CA ARG A 316 3.42 17.66 -6.47
C ARG A 316 4.36 17.66 -5.28
N HIS A 317 3.90 18.24 -4.18
CA HIS A 317 4.54 18.13 -2.87
C HIS A 317 3.56 17.51 -1.88
N LEU A 318 4.01 16.47 -1.19
CA LEU A 318 3.28 15.82 -0.11
C LEU A 318 3.85 16.31 1.22
N ALA A 319 3.01 16.91 2.06
CA ALA A 319 3.40 17.26 3.42
C ALA A 319 2.56 16.51 4.45
N ILE A 320 3.25 16.02 5.48
CA ILE A 320 2.73 15.29 6.61
C ILE A 320 2.92 16.17 7.84
N LEU A 321 1.83 16.37 8.60
CA LEU A 321 1.75 17.23 9.77
C LEU A 321 1.43 16.38 10.99
N MET A 322 2.26 16.46 12.02
CA MET A 322 2.01 15.81 13.31
C MET A 322 1.94 16.85 14.42
N ASP A 323 0.85 16.84 15.20
CA ASP A 323 0.74 17.70 16.39
C ASP A 323 1.67 17.16 17.49
N ILE A 324 2.69 17.94 17.81
CA ILE A 324 3.68 17.64 18.84
C ILE A 324 3.52 18.55 20.07
N SER A 325 2.38 19.24 20.21
CA SER A 325 2.13 20.20 21.29
C SER A 325 2.18 19.55 22.67
N VAL A 326 1.65 18.34 22.82
CA VAL A 326 1.74 17.57 24.08
C VAL A 326 3.19 17.23 24.40
N ARG A 327 3.96 16.81 23.39
CA ARG A 327 5.39 16.49 23.54
C ARG A 327 6.19 17.71 23.97
N LYS A 328 5.96 18.87 23.34
CA LYS A 328 6.64 20.14 23.67
C LYS A 328 6.30 20.65 25.07
N LYS A 329 5.03 20.57 25.50
CA LYS A 329 4.65 20.92 26.87
C LYS A 329 5.34 20.05 27.91
N ALA A 330 5.39 18.73 27.67
CA ALA A 330 6.08 17.80 28.57
C ALA A 330 7.59 18.08 28.63
N GLU A 331 8.21 18.41 27.49
CA GLU A 331 9.63 18.81 27.42
C GLU A 331 9.91 20.08 28.24
N GLU A 332 9.08 21.11 28.08
CA GLU A 332 9.21 22.37 28.82
C GLU A 332 9.01 22.19 30.34
N GLU A 333 8.02 21.40 30.75
CA GLU A 333 7.79 21.07 32.17
C GLU A 333 8.97 20.31 32.77
N LEU A 334 9.57 19.40 32.01
CA LEU A 334 10.74 18.65 32.44
C LEU A 334 11.95 19.58 32.64
N ILE A 335 12.19 20.51 31.70
CA ILE A 335 13.25 21.51 31.81
C ILE A 335 13.04 22.38 33.06
N LYS A 336 11.84 22.94 33.25
CA LYS A 336 11.51 23.76 34.43
C LYS A 336 11.69 23.00 35.74
N THR A 337 11.28 21.74 35.79
CA THR A 337 11.43 20.90 36.99
C THR A 337 12.89 20.62 37.28
N ARG A 338 13.69 20.33 36.25
CA ARG A 338 15.14 20.11 36.38
C ARG A 338 15.85 21.37 36.89
N GLU A 339 15.53 22.54 36.34
CA GLU A 339 16.12 23.81 36.78
C GLU A 339 15.79 24.12 38.24
N LYS A 340 14.52 23.94 38.65
CA LYS A 340 14.12 24.10 40.06
C LYS A 340 14.85 23.14 40.98
N ALA A 341 15.00 21.87 40.58
CA ALA A 341 15.74 20.88 41.35
C ALA A 341 17.23 21.26 41.50
N LEU A 342 17.85 21.76 40.43
CA LEU A 342 19.24 22.24 40.47
C LEU A 342 19.41 23.47 41.37
N GLN A 343 18.47 24.42 41.33
CA GLN A 343 18.49 25.60 42.21
C GLN A 343 18.34 25.20 43.67
N LEU A 344 17.39 24.31 44.00
CA LEU A 344 17.21 23.79 45.36
C LEU A 344 18.44 23.05 45.86
N SER A 345 19.07 22.25 45.00
CA SER A 345 20.31 21.53 45.33
C SER A 345 21.44 22.51 45.66
N ARG A 346 21.67 23.54 44.84
CA ARG A 346 22.69 24.58 45.11
C ARG A 346 22.40 25.41 46.36
N ALA A 347 21.12 25.71 46.62
CA ALA A 347 20.71 26.42 47.82
C ALA A 347 20.95 25.58 49.09
N LYS A 348 20.62 24.27 49.05
CA LYS A 348 20.94 23.31 50.13
C LYS A 348 22.44 23.29 50.41
N GLU A 349 23.27 23.21 49.39
CA GLU A 349 24.73 23.16 49.54
C GLU A 349 25.30 24.45 50.16
N THR A 350 24.90 25.61 49.62
CA THR A 350 25.32 26.91 50.15
C THR A 350 24.89 27.08 51.61
N PHE A 351 23.64 26.72 51.95
CA PHE A 351 23.12 26.82 53.31
C PHE A 351 23.92 25.99 54.30
N ILE A 352 24.20 24.72 53.99
CA ILE A 352 24.98 23.84 54.88
C ILE A 352 26.42 24.35 55.06
N SER A 353 27.04 24.83 53.98
CA SER A 353 28.40 25.40 54.04
C SER A 353 28.47 26.63 54.96
N VAL A 354 27.56 27.60 54.74
CA VAL A 354 27.51 28.83 55.56
C VAL A 354 27.17 28.51 57.01
N MET A 355 26.14 27.68 57.26
CA MET A 355 25.75 27.31 58.61
C MET A 355 26.87 26.60 59.37
N SER A 356 27.66 25.76 58.69
CA SER A 356 28.79 25.11 59.35
C SER A 356 29.86 26.11 59.76
N HIS A 357 30.20 27.09 58.91
CA HIS A 357 31.13 28.16 59.26
C HIS A 357 30.61 29.01 60.43
N GLU A 358 29.33 29.39 60.40
CA GLU A 358 28.68 30.20 61.45
C GLU A 358 28.54 29.45 62.78
N ILE A 359 28.39 28.12 62.77
CA ILE A 359 28.33 27.30 63.98
C ILE A 359 29.73 26.99 64.53
N ARG A 360 30.71 26.75 63.66
CA ARG A 360 32.09 26.41 64.06
C ARG A 360 32.75 27.53 64.85
N THR A 361 32.54 28.78 64.45
CA THR A 361 33.15 29.96 65.08
C THR A 361 32.81 30.10 66.57
N PRO A 362 31.53 30.14 67.00
CA PRO A 362 31.19 30.21 68.41
C PRO A 362 31.56 28.95 69.19
N ILE A 363 31.44 27.74 68.59
CA ILE A 363 31.86 26.51 69.27
C ILE A 363 33.36 26.53 69.58
N ASN A 364 34.20 26.95 68.63
CA ASN A 364 35.63 27.08 68.85
C ASN A 364 35.96 28.11 69.95
N ALA A 365 35.18 29.19 70.06
CA ALA A 365 35.31 30.14 71.17
C ALA A 365 34.96 29.48 72.52
N VAL A 366 33.88 28.68 72.58
CA VAL A 366 33.49 27.93 73.79
C VAL A 366 34.56 26.90 74.18
N ILE A 367 35.10 26.15 73.21
CA ILE A 367 36.19 25.19 73.44
C ILE A 367 37.42 25.91 73.98
N ASN A 368 37.88 27.00 73.34
CA ASN A 368 39.05 27.75 73.80
C ASN A 368 38.83 28.34 75.21
N MET A 369 37.67 28.93 75.47
CA MET A 369 37.34 29.50 76.78
C MET A 369 37.33 28.40 77.86
N SER A 370 36.75 27.24 77.56
CA SER A 370 36.77 26.09 78.47
C SER A 370 38.20 25.61 78.76
N ARG A 371 39.10 25.67 77.76
CA ARG A 371 40.50 25.29 77.90
C ARG A 371 41.27 26.27 78.78
N ILE A 372 41.08 27.58 78.56
CA ILE A 372 41.68 28.64 79.37
C ILE A 372 41.23 28.51 80.84
N LEU A 373 39.93 28.38 81.07
CA LEU A 373 39.37 28.23 82.43
C LEU A 373 39.86 26.96 83.14
N MET A 374 40.19 25.90 82.38
CA MET A 374 40.82 24.69 82.93
C MET A 374 42.30 24.89 83.27
N GLU A 375 43.00 25.79 82.57
CA GLU A 375 44.42 26.13 82.81
C GLU A 375 44.60 27.11 83.99
N GLU A 376 43.57 27.91 84.33
CA GLU A 376 43.58 28.92 85.42
C GLU A 376 43.27 28.37 86.83
N ASN A 377 43.53 27.09 87.08
CA ASN A 377 43.42 26.46 88.41
C ASN A 377 42.00 26.60 89.04
N PRO A 378 40.94 26.10 88.38
CA PRO A 378 39.56 26.28 88.78
C PRO A 378 39.23 25.59 90.12
N ALA A 379 38.15 26.03 90.78
CA ALA A 379 37.70 25.39 92.02
C ALA A 379 37.31 23.92 91.77
N PRO A 380 37.50 22.99 92.73
CA PRO A 380 37.19 21.57 92.54
C PRO A 380 35.75 21.30 92.06
N ALA A 381 34.78 22.10 92.49
CA ALA A 381 33.39 22.00 92.07
C ALA A 381 33.12 22.47 90.62
N GLN A 382 34.05 23.20 89.99
CA GLN A 382 33.92 23.72 88.62
C GLN A 382 34.56 22.80 87.57
N ILE A 383 35.49 21.92 87.97
CA ILE A 383 36.23 21.03 87.07
C ILE A 383 35.28 20.12 86.29
N ASP A 384 34.32 19.49 86.97
CA ASP A 384 33.36 18.59 86.32
C ASP A 384 32.49 19.32 85.29
N ASN A 385 32.04 20.53 85.63
CA ASN A 385 31.24 21.37 84.73
C ASN A 385 32.04 21.82 83.50
N LEU A 386 33.31 22.21 83.67
CA LEU A 386 34.19 22.60 82.57
C LEU A 386 34.51 21.41 81.65
N ASN A 387 34.71 20.20 82.22
CA ASN A 387 34.90 18.98 81.44
C ASN A 387 33.65 18.63 80.62
N ILE A 388 32.45 18.74 81.21
CA ILE A 388 31.19 18.53 80.49
C ILE A 388 31.02 19.54 79.36
N LEU A 389 31.32 20.83 79.61
CA LEU A 389 31.19 21.91 78.63
C LEU A 389 32.18 21.74 77.48
N LYS A 390 33.44 21.37 77.77
CA LYS A 390 34.45 21.04 76.77
C LYS A 390 34.02 19.84 75.92
N PHE A 391 33.67 18.73 76.55
CA PHE A 391 33.25 17.50 75.88
C PHE A 391 32.03 17.72 74.99
N SER A 392 31.02 18.44 75.48
CA SER A 392 29.82 18.76 74.72
C SER A 392 30.13 19.63 73.49
N SER A 393 31.04 20.60 73.63
CA SER A 393 31.43 21.49 72.54
C SER A 393 32.27 20.78 71.48
N GLU A 394 33.20 19.91 71.90
CA GLU A 394 33.99 19.06 70.99
C GLU A 394 33.11 18.07 70.22
N ASN A 395 32.13 17.44 70.89
CA ASN A 395 31.17 16.56 70.22
C ASN A 395 30.28 17.32 69.23
N LEU A 396 29.81 18.52 69.58
CA LEU A 396 29.00 19.33 68.68
C LEU A 396 29.81 19.73 67.44
N LEU A 397 31.08 20.11 67.61
CA LEU A 397 31.98 20.39 66.49
C LEU A 397 32.15 19.17 65.58
N LYS A 398 32.32 17.98 66.17
CA LYS A 398 32.45 16.73 65.43
C LYS A 398 31.18 16.44 64.62
N LEU A 399 30.00 16.54 65.23
CA LEU A 399 28.72 16.36 64.53
C LEU A 399 28.54 17.34 63.37
N VAL A 400 28.92 18.61 63.54
CA VAL A 400 28.84 19.63 62.49
C VAL A 400 29.78 19.29 61.33
N ASN A 401 30.98 18.77 61.61
CA ASN A 401 31.90 18.30 60.59
C ASN A 401 31.39 17.04 59.89
N ASP A 402 30.83 16.08 60.63
CA ASP A 402 30.25 14.86 60.06
C ASP A 402 29.09 15.18 59.09
N ILE A 403 28.25 16.17 59.41
CA ILE A 403 27.16 16.65 58.52
C ILE A 403 27.74 17.28 57.23
N LEU A 404 28.80 18.08 57.35
CA LEU A 404 29.48 18.65 56.19
C LEU A 404 30.08 17.56 55.30
N ASP A 405 30.78 16.60 55.91
CA ASP A 405 31.46 15.53 55.18
C ASP A 405 30.44 14.62 54.49
N PHE A 406 29.33 14.29 55.16
CA PHE A 406 28.20 13.60 54.52
C PHE A 406 27.67 14.36 53.29
N THR A 407 27.52 15.68 53.41
CA THR A 407 27.03 16.52 52.30
C THR A 407 28.02 16.53 51.13
N LYS A 408 29.33 16.60 51.40
CA LYS A 408 30.38 16.51 50.36
C LYS A 408 30.43 15.13 49.69
N ILE A 409 30.10 14.07 50.42
CA ILE A 409 29.99 12.71 49.88
C ILE A 409 28.79 12.61 48.94
N GLU A 410 27.60 13.08 49.34
CA GLU A 410 26.40 13.10 48.49
C GLU A 410 26.63 13.84 47.16
N THR A 411 27.39 14.95 47.18
CA THR A 411 27.66 15.76 46.00
C THR A 411 28.88 15.31 45.18
N GLY A 412 29.61 14.28 45.64
CA GLY A 412 30.84 13.80 44.99
C GLY A 412 32.04 14.74 45.12
N ASN A 413 31.95 15.77 45.97
CA ASN A 413 33.00 16.77 46.21
C ASN A 413 33.93 16.40 47.37
N MET A 414 33.86 15.18 47.90
CA MET A 414 34.75 14.73 48.98
C MET A 414 36.18 14.59 48.46
N GLN A 415 37.07 15.45 48.95
CA GLN A 415 38.50 15.33 48.71
C GLN A 415 39.14 14.51 49.82
N LEU A 416 39.72 13.36 49.46
CA LEU A 416 40.49 12.54 50.38
C LEU A 416 41.89 13.14 50.51
N GLU A 417 42.27 13.48 51.75
CA GLU A 417 43.62 13.97 52.03
C GLU A 417 44.59 12.80 52.19
N SER A 418 45.75 12.87 51.53
CA SER A 418 46.81 11.87 51.66
C SER A 418 47.89 12.40 52.60
N ALA A 419 47.98 11.81 53.79
CA ALA A 419 48.99 12.16 54.79
C ALA A 419 49.66 10.90 55.37
N PRO A 420 50.94 10.96 55.78
CA PRO A 420 51.60 9.83 56.44
C PRO A 420 50.93 9.53 57.80
N VAL A 421 50.37 8.32 57.95
CA VAL A 421 49.70 7.88 59.18
C VAL A 421 50.58 6.92 59.97
N ASN A 422 50.83 7.24 61.25
CA ASN A 422 51.49 6.33 62.18
C ASN A 422 50.46 5.33 62.75
N LEU A 423 50.35 4.16 62.11
CA LEU A 423 49.41 3.10 62.48
C LEU A 423 49.54 2.66 63.94
N LYS A 424 50.74 2.68 64.52
CA LYS A 424 50.98 2.28 65.91
C LYS A 424 50.37 3.27 66.90
N GLN A 425 50.46 4.56 66.59
CA GLN A 425 49.84 5.61 67.41
C GLN A 425 48.32 5.58 67.27
N LEU A 426 47.80 5.43 66.04
CA LEU A 426 46.38 5.36 65.77
C LEU A 426 45.72 4.17 66.51
N ALA A 427 46.28 2.96 66.38
CA ALA A 427 45.75 1.77 67.05
C ALA A 427 45.72 1.91 68.58
N ARG A 428 46.74 2.55 69.18
CA ARG A 428 46.76 2.84 70.63
C ARG A 428 45.67 3.82 71.02
N GLN A 429 45.43 4.86 70.23
CA GLN A 429 44.36 5.83 70.49
C GLN A 429 42.98 5.17 70.39
N THR A 430 42.72 4.34 69.36
CA THR A 430 41.43 3.65 69.18
C THR A 430 41.14 2.65 70.30
N LEU A 431 42.15 1.87 70.73
CA LEU A 431 42.03 0.96 71.88
C LEU A 431 41.70 1.68 73.18
N HIS A 432 42.14 2.93 73.32
CA HIS A 432 41.87 3.75 74.49
C HIS A 432 40.47 4.38 74.47
N THR A 433 39.84 4.52 73.30
CA THR A 433 38.47 5.06 73.14
C THR A 433 37.38 3.98 73.22
N LEU A 434 37.75 2.70 73.12
CA LEU A 434 36.87 1.54 73.23
C LEU A 434 36.73 1.00 74.68
N LYS A 435 37.39 1.65 75.65
CA LYS A 435 37.17 1.46 77.08
C LYS A 435 36.31 2.60 77.61
#